data_AF-A0A6A7RW36-F1
#
_entry.id   AF-A0A6A7RW36-F1
#
_cell.length_a   1.000
_cell.length_b   1.000
_cell.length_c   1.000
_cell.angle_alpha   90.00
_cell.angle_beta   90.00
_cell.angle_gamma   90.00
#
_symmetry.space_group_name_H-M   'P 1'
#
loop_
_entity.id
_entity.type
_entity.pdbx_description
1 polymer ?
#
loop_
_entity_poly.entity_id
_entity_poly.type
_entity_poly.pdbx_seq_one_letter_code
_entity_poly.pdbx_strand_id
1 'polypeptide(L)'
;VLSQGLIDLKLLSGSVDGAIESAAYKPWYMHRTGHWLGLDVHDAGEYKTGSAEEDWVRLLPGMTLTVEPGLYLRPGSGVPEHLHGIGVRIEDDVLVTGDGCLTYTNAPRTVAEIEEVMRHE
;
A
#
# COMPACT_ATOMS: atom_id res chain seq x y z
N VAL A 1 -6.54 -6.57 3.98
CA VAL A 1 -5.33 -6.72 4.85
C VAL A 1 -5.22 -5.57 5.85
N LEU A 2 -5.02 -4.32 5.43
CA LEU A 2 -4.79 -3.19 6.36
C LEU A 2 -5.91 -3.01 7.41
N SER A 3 -7.19 -3.03 7.01
CA SER A 3 -8.30 -2.90 7.96
C SER A 3 -8.32 -4.01 9.02
N GLN A 4 -7.98 -5.25 8.65
CA GLN A 4 -7.86 -6.36 9.60
C GLN A 4 -6.72 -6.09 10.58
N GLY A 5 -5.54 -5.69 10.09
CA GLY A 5 -4.40 -5.36 10.96
C GLY A 5 -4.71 -4.20 11.92
N LEU A 6 -5.44 -3.18 11.49
CA LEU A 6 -5.89 -2.09 12.35
C LEU A 6 -6.87 -2.57 13.44
N ILE A 7 -7.73 -3.56 13.14
CA ILE A 7 -8.61 -4.19 14.14
C ILE A 7 -7.78 -5.01 15.13
N ASP A 8 -6.83 -5.80 14.65
CA ASP A 8 -5.97 -6.64 15.48
C ASP A 8 -5.10 -5.79 16.43
N LEU A 9 -4.65 -4.63 15.96
CA LEU A 9 -3.91 -3.62 16.74
C LEU A 9 -4.82 -2.75 17.63
N LYS A 10 -6.14 -2.99 17.63
CA LYS A 10 -7.15 -2.24 18.42
C LYS A 10 -7.23 -0.75 18.07
N LEU A 11 -6.84 -0.38 16.86
CA LEU A 11 -7.02 0.96 16.28
C LEU A 11 -8.40 1.13 15.66
N LEU A 12 -8.99 0.03 15.19
CA LEU A 12 -10.36 -0.07 14.70
C LEU A 12 -11.14 -1.13 15.48
N SER A 13 -12.47 -1.05 15.40
CA SER A 13 -13.39 -2.02 15.99
C SER A 13 -14.52 -2.33 15.01
N GLY A 14 -15.12 -3.51 15.11
CA GLY A 14 -16.20 -3.96 14.23
C GLY A 14 -15.73 -4.97 13.20
N SER A 15 -16.46 -5.10 12.09
CA SER A 15 -16.10 -5.99 10.99
C SER A 15 -15.15 -5.34 10.00
N VAL A 16 -14.36 -6.16 9.30
CA VAL A 16 -13.49 -5.70 8.20
C VAL A 16 -14.30 -4.98 7.12
N ASP A 17 -15.42 -5.57 6.70
CA ASP A 17 -16.27 -5.00 5.65
C ASP A 17 -16.82 -3.62 6.07
N GLY A 18 -17.31 -3.48 7.30
CA GLY A 18 -17.80 -2.21 7.81
C GLY A 18 -16.71 -1.15 7.90
N ALA A 19 -15.49 -1.52 8.28
CA ALA A 19 -14.34 -0.62 8.28
C ALA A 19 -13.92 -0.18 6.87
N ILE A 20 -14.05 -1.06 5.87
CA ILE A 20 -13.76 -0.74 4.46
C ILE A 20 -14.84 0.18 3.89
N GLU A 21 -16.12 -0.16 4.07
CA GLU A 21 -17.27 0.59 3.55
C GLU A 21 -17.32 2.02 4.11
N SER A 22 -17.08 2.18 5.41
CA SER A 22 -17.00 3.50 6.05
C SER A 22 -15.68 4.25 5.82
N ALA A 23 -14.72 3.61 5.15
CA ALA A 23 -13.36 4.11 4.96
C ALA A 23 -12.63 4.48 6.28
N ALA A 24 -12.94 3.77 7.38
CA ALA A 24 -12.43 4.05 8.71
C ALA A 24 -10.89 3.94 8.82
N TYR A 25 -10.24 3.25 7.86
CA TYR A 25 -8.79 3.11 7.79
C TYR A 25 -8.04 4.38 7.34
N LYS A 26 -8.73 5.33 6.69
CA LYS A 26 -8.11 6.52 6.06
C LYS A 26 -7.23 7.39 6.97
N PRO A 27 -7.48 7.51 8.30
CA PRO A 27 -6.59 8.28 9.17
C PRO A 27 -5.15 7.74 9.20
N TRP A 28 -4.96 6.44 8.95
CA TRP A 28 -3.66 5.77 8.98
C TRP A 28 -3.15 5.32 7.61
N TYR A 29 -4.02 5.29 6.59
CA TYR A 29 -3.68 5.02 5.20
C TYR A 29 -4.40 6.02 4.27
N MET A 30 -3.73 7.15 4.00
CA MET A 30 -4.34 8.33 3.38
C MET A 30 -4.02 8.50 1.88
N HIS A 31 -3.16 7.66 1.33
CA HIS A 31 -2.75 7.68 -0.08
C HIS A 31 -3.32 6.49 -0.85
N ARG A 32 -3.10 6.46 -2.16
CA ARG A 32 -3.44 5.32 -3.02
C ARG A 32 -2.37 4.23 -2.92
N THR A 33 -2.68 3.04 -3.40
CA THR A 33 -1.79 1.87 -3.33
C THR A 33 -0.66 1.89 -4.37
N GLY A 34 -0.61 2.90 -5.24
CA GLY A 34 0.43 3.02 -6.27
C GLY A 34 0.08 3.98 -7.39
N HIS A 35 1.01 4.12 -8.32
CA HIS A 35 0.93 4.97 -9.51
C HIS A 35 1.71 4.34 -10.69
N TRP A 36 1.46 4.79 -11.92
CA TRP A 36 2.27 4.48 -13.09
C TRP A 36 3.72 4.89 -12.87
N LEU A 37 4.63 4.10 -13.43
CA LEU A 37 6.07 4.32 -13.34
C LEU A 37 6.72 4.13 -14.71
N GLY A 38 7.57 5.08 -15.11
CA GLY A 38 8.27 5.03 -16.39
C GLY A 38 9.33 6.12 -16.50
N LEU A 39 9.18 7.04 -17.46
CA LEU A 39 10.16 8.12 -17.62
C LEU A 39 10.09 9.13 -16.47
N ASP A 40 8.87 9.36 -15.94
CA ASP A 40 8.64 10.10 -14.71
C ASP A 40 8.29 9.16 -13.56
N VAL A 41 8.62 9.56 -12.32
CA VAL A 41 8.30 8.77 -11.11
C VAL A 41 6.78 8.55 -11.00
N HIS A 42 6.00 9.61 -11.17
CA HIS A 42 4.55 9.52 -11.38
C HIS A 42 4.29 9.66 -12.88
N ASP A 43 4.29 8.55 -13.60
CA ASP A 43 4.31 8.58 -15.06
C ASP A 43 2.98 8.99 -15.68
N ALA A 44 3.06 9.45 -16.94
CA ALA A 44 1.90 9.83 -17.71
C ALA A 44 0.96 8.64 -18.00
N GLY A 45 -0.33 8.94 -18.18
CA GLY A 45 -1.34 7.95 -18.52
C GLY A 45 -2.63 8.17 -17.74
N GLU A 46 -3.75 8.11 -18.44
CA GLU A 46 -5.06 8.23 -17.79
C GLU A 46 -5.31 7.02 -16.89
N TYR A 47 -5.77 7.26 -15.65
CA TYR A 47 -6.21 6.18 -14.77
C TYR A 47 -7.68 5.80 -15.00
N LYS A 48 -8.43 6.66 -15.68
CA LYS A 48 -9.82 6.44 -16.03
C LYS A 48 -10.07 6.71 -17.51
N THR A 49 -10.92 5.91 -18.14
CA THR A 49 -11.34 6.11 -19.53
C THR A 49 -12.58 6.99 -19.66
N GLY A 50 -13.18 7.40 -18.54
CA GLY A 50 -14.42 8.15 -18.46
C GLY A 50 -14.64 8.73 -17.06
N SER A 51 -15.85 9.23 -16.81
CA SER A 51 -16.22 9.87 -15.54
C SER A 51 -16.98 8.97 -14.58
N ALA A 52 -17.41 7.77 -15.00
CA ALA A 52 -18.13 6.85 -14.13
C ALA A 52 -17.19 6.29 -13.05
N GLU A 53 -17.77 5.76 -11.97
CA GLU A 53 -17.01 5.24 -10.84
C GLU A 53 -16.17 4.02 -11.26
N GLU A 54 -16.77 3.18 -12.09
CA GLU A 54 -16.28 1.93 -12.66
C GLU A 54 -15.32 2.08 -13.84
N ASP A 55 -15.16 3.29 -14.40
CA ASP A 55 -14.35 3.57 -15.60
C ASP A 55 -12.83 3.52 -15.36
N TRP A 56 -12.36 2.71 -14.41
CA TRP A 56 -10.93 2.51 -14.16
C TRP A 56 -10.26 1.76 -15.31
N VAL A 57 -9.07 2.21 -15.70
CA VAL A 57 -8.26 1.53 -16.71
C VAL A 57 -7.91 0.12 -16.23
N ARG A 58 -8.17 -0.87 -17.09
CA ARG A 58 -7.76 -2.25 -16.85
C ARG A 58 -6.24 -2.36 -17.05
N LEU A 59 -5.57 -3.03 -16.13
CA LEU A 59 -4.16 -3.38 -16.28
C LEU A 59 -3.97 -4.30 -17.48
N LEU A 60 -3.05 -3.92 -18.37
CA LEU A 60 -2.68 -4.67 -19.57
C LEU A 60 -1.18 -4.96 -19.56
N PRO A 61 -0.74 -6.06 -20.20
CA PRO A 61 0.68 -6.39 -20.30
C PRO A 61 1.49 -5.22 -20.88
N GLY A 62 2.64 -4.93 -20.27
CA GLY A 62 3.51 -3.82 -20.65
C GLY A 62 3.34 -2.56 -19.79
N MET A 63 2.26 -2.44 -19.01
CA MET A 63 2.10 -1.35 -18.03
C MET A 63 3.03 -1.57 -16.83
N THR A 64 3.66 -0.50 -16.35
CA THR A 64 4.52 -0.53 -15.16
C THR A 64 3.95 0.42 -14.10
N LEU A 65 3.95 -0.02 -12.84
CA LEU A 65 3.40 0.73 -11.70
C LEU A 65 4.09 0.36 -10.39
N THR A 66 3.92 1.20 -9.38
CA THR A 66 4.28 0.88 -7.99
C THR A 66 3.17 0.12 -7.27
N VAL A 67 3.55 -0.63 -6.24
CA VAL A 67 2.66 -1.23 -5.24
C VAL A 67 3.20 -0.87 -3.86
N GLU A 68 2.56 0.09 -3.19
CA GLU A 68 3.14 0.82 -2.06
C GLU A 68 2.20 0.94 -0.83
N PRO A 69 1.65 -0.16 -0.26
CA PRO A 69 0.85 -0.06 0.95
C PRO A 69 1.64 0.54 2.13
N GLY A 70 0.97 1.36 2.94
CA GLY A 70 1.58 1.97 4.13
C GLY A 70 0.62 2.19 5.29
N LEU A 71 1.18 2.30 6.51
CA LEU A 71 0.47 2.70 7.72
C LEU A 71 1.28 3.76 8.47
N TYR A 72 0.62 4.83 8.89
CA TYR A 72 1.23 5.97 9.57
C TYR A 72 0.46 6.32 10.84
N LEU A 73 1.04 5.98 11.98
CA LEU A 73 0.41 6.03 13.31
C LEU A 73 0.87 7.28 14.06
N ARG A 74 0.26 8.43 13.75
CA ARG A 74 0.52 9.67 14.47
C ARG A 74 0.08 9.57 15.94
N PRO A 75 0.83 10.13 16.90
CA PRO A 75 0.37 10.25 18.29
C PRO A 75 -0.99 10.94 18.37
N GLY A 76 -1.91 10.41 19.19
CA GLY A 76 -3.25 10.97 19.33
C GLY A 76 -4.20 10.10 20.15
N SER A 77 -5.39 10.64 20.45
CA SER A 77 -6.42 9.88 21.17
C SER A 77 -6.88 8.69 20.33
N GLY A 78 -6.91 7.50 20.94
CA GLY A 78 -7.29 6.25 20.27
C GLY A 78 -6.14 5.50 19.60
N VAL A 79 -4.91 6.03 19.64
CA VAL A 79 -3.71 5.30 19.20
C VAL A 79 -2.95 4.81 20.45
N PRO A 80 -2.72 3.49 20.62
CA PRO A 80 -1.90 2.97 21.72
C PRO A 80 -0.50 3.63 21.74
N GLU A 81 -0.03 4.00 22.93
CA GLU A 81 1.24 4.75 23.10
C GLU A 81 2.45 4.05 22.47
N HIS A 82 2.52 2.71 22.56
CA HIS A 82 3.60 1.92 21.97
C HIS A 82 3.61 1.93 20.42
N LEU A 83 2.55 2.44 19.78
CA LEU A 83 2.46 2.59 18.33
C LEU A 83 2.70 4.04 17.86
N HIS A 84 2.92 4.98 18.79
CA HIS A 84 3.08 6.39 18.45
C HIS A 84 4.32 6.65 17.58
N GLY A 85 4.12 7.38 16.50
CA GLY A 85 5.21 7.81 15.61
C GLY A 85 5.69 6.72 14.64
N ILE A 86 5.08 5.54 14.64
CA ILE A 86 5.43 4.47 13.70
C ILE A 86 4.84 4.78 12.32
N GLY A 87 5.70 4.85 11.31
CA GLY A 87 5.32 4.94 9.90
C GLY A 87 6.07 3.89 9.10
N VAL A 88 5.34 3.05 8.38
CA VAL A 88 5.92 1.98 7.55
C VAL A 88 5.25 2.01 6.18
N ARG A 89 6.06 1.97 5.12
CA ARG A 89 5.65 1.72 3.74
C ARG A 89 6.63 0.73 3.13
N ILE A 90 6.12 -0.27 2.44
CA ILE A 90 6.91 -1.23 1.66
C ILE A 90 6.42 -1.09 0.23
N GLU A 91 7.33 -0.80 -0.69
CA GLU A 91 7.03 -0.40 -2.05
C GLU A 91 7.85 -1.23 -3.03
N ASP A 92 7.16 -1.81 -4.00
CA ASP A 92 7.75 -2.60 -5.08
C ASP A 92 7.33 -2.04 -6.45
N ASP A 93 8.24 -2.09 -7.42
CA ASP A 93 7.98 -1.73 -8.81
C ASP A 93 7.58 -2.99 -9.59
N VAL A 94 6.47 -2.95 -10.33
CA VAL A 94 5.94 -4.11 -11.05
C VAL A 94 5.61 -3.82 -12.51
N LEU A 95 5.97 -4.77 -13.38
CA LEU A 95 5.53 -4.84 -14.77
C LEU A 95 4.35 -5.82 -14.89
N VAL A 96 3.24 -5.39 -15.46
CA VAL A 96 2.10 -6.27 -15.78
C VAL A 96 2.49 -7.20 -16.94
N THR A 97 2.20 -8.49 -16.80
CA THR A 97 2.41 -9.53 -17.82
C THR A 97 1.08 -10.13 -18.28
N GLY A 98 1.11 -11.02 -19.27
CA GLY A 98 -0.10 -11.69 -19.78
C GLY A 98 -0.82 -12.57 -18.75
N ASP A 99 -0.11 -13.00 -17.71
CA ASP A 99 -0.53 -13.96 -16.70
C ASP A 99 -0.38 -13.46 -15.25
N GLY A 100 0.02 -12.20 -15.06
CA GLY A 100 0.25 -11.62 -13.73
C GLY A 100 1.12 -10.37 -13.77
N CYS A 101 2.21 -10.40 -12.99
CA CYS A 101 3.20 -9.34 -12.98
C CYS A 101 4.61 -9.88 -12.68
N LEU A 102 5.62 -9.11 -13.09
CA LEU A 102 7.03 -9.28 -12.74
C LEU A 102 7.44 -8.14 -11.82
N THR A 103 8.05 -8.45 -10.67
CA THR A 103 8.61 -7.44 -9.75
C THR A 103 10.04 -7.09 -10.16
N TYR A 104 10.35 -5.79 -10.29
CA TYR A 104 11.69 -5.31 -10.60
C TYR A 104 12.57 -5.11 -9.35
N THR A 105 11.93 -4.86 -8.21
CA THR A 105 12.58 -4.63 -6.92
C THR A 105 12.76 -5.95 -6.14
N ASN A 106 13.90 -6.09 -5.46
CA ASN A 106 14.28 -7.30 -4.75
C ASN A 106 14.93 -7.06 -3.38
N ALA A 107 14.69 -5.87 -2.79
CA ALA A 107 15.16 -5.56 -1.45
C ALA A 107 14.54 -6.54 -0.41
N PRO A 108 15.27 -6.89 0.66
CA PRO A 108 14.72 -7.71 1.73
C PRO A 108 13.50 -7.02 2.35
N ARG A 109 12.41 -7.77 2.52
CA ARG A 109 11.12 -7.21 2.99
C ARG A 109 10.47 -8.01 4.10
N THR A 110 10.88 -9.27 4.29
CA THR A 110 10.48 -10.00 5.49
C THR A 110 11.30 -9.51 6.68
N VAL A 111 10.72 -9.61 7.88
CA VAL A 111 11.41 -9.25 9.13
C VAL A 111 12.75 -9.97 9.24
N ALA A 112 12.77 -11.29 8.99
CA ALA A 112 13.98 -12.10 9.11
C ALA A 112 15.07 -11.70 8.11
N GLU A 113 14.71 -11.41 6.85
CA GLU A 113 15.69 -10.98 5.84
C GLU A 113 16.28 -9.61 6.18
N ILE A 114 15.43 -8.65 6.60
CA ILE A 114 15.89 -7.32 6.98
C ILE A 114 16.83 -7.41 8.18
N GLU A 115 16.43 -8.14 9.23
CA GLU A 115 17.26 -8.33 10.41
C GLU A 115 18.59 -9.04 10.09
N GLU A 116 18.61 -9.98 9.14
CA GLU A 116 19.82 -10.65 8.70
C GLU A 116 20.78 -9.71 7.97
N VAL A 117 20.27 -8.90 7.04
CA VAL A 117 21.11 -7.94 6.32
C VAL A 117 21.73 -6.93 7.29
N MET A 118 20.96 -6.43 8.25
CA MET A 118 21.44 -5.46 9.26
C MET A 118 22.43 -6.04 10.27
N ARG A 119 22.46 -7.37 10.49
CA ARG A 119 23.47 -8.01 11.36
C ARG A 119 24.87 -8.03 10.78
N HIS A 120 24.99 -7.88 9.46
CA HIS A 120 26.22 -8.03 8.70
C HIS A 120 26.81 -6.71 8.19
N GLU A 121 26.24 -5.58 8.62
CA GLU A 121 26.80 -4.23 8.48
C GLU A 121 27.54 -3.79 9.76
#